data_AF-A0A953LLF2-F1
#
_entry.id   AF-A0A953LLF2-F1
#
_cell.length_a   1.000
_cell.length_b   1.000
_cell.length_c   1.000
_cell.angle_alpha   90.00
_cell.angle_beta   90.00
_cell.angle_gamma   90.00
#
_symmetry.space_group_name_H-M   'P 1'
#
loop_
_entity.id
_entity.type
_entity.pdbx_description
1 polymer ?
#
loop_
_entity_poly.entity_id
_entity_poly.type
_entity_poly.pdbx_seq_one_letter_code
_entity_poly.pdbx_strand_id
1 'polypeptide(L)'
;MSLLEQVRRYLRIDGGEDDDVLALLINDAKGYLADAGVLEIAEPDSSQDPERAERIRRYLDSYKLAIMQYVAAKYENREAIGGRLEV
;
A
#
# COMPACT_ATOMS: atom_id res chain seq x y z
N MET A 1 -13.16 3.15 -4.56
CA MET A 1 -12.63 1.84 -4.14
C MET A 1 -11.63 2.11 -3.03
N SER A 2 -11.73 1.39 -1.91
CA SER A 2 -10.79 1.54 -0.79
C SER A 2 -9.39 1.04 -1.15
N LEU A 3 -8.38 1.40 -0.35
CA LEU A 3 -7.02 0.88 -0.51
C LEU A 3 -6.95 -0.63 -0.21
N LEU A 4 -7.72 -1.11 0.77
CA LEU A 4 -7.80 -2.53 1.12
C LEU A 4 -8.34 -3.37 -0.05
N GLU A 5 -9.40 -2.91 -0.71
CA GLU A 5 -9.93 -3.54 -1.93
C GLU A 5 -8.92 -3.53 -3.09
N GLN A 6 -8.14 -2.45 -3.23
CA GLN A 6 -7.06 -2.38 -4.23
C GLN A 6 -5.97 -3.41 -3.97
N VAL A 7 -5.51 -3.50 -2.71
CA VAL A 7 -4.49 -4.47 -2.30
C VAL A 7 -4.97 -5.91 -2.52
N ARG A 8 -6.20 -6.26 -2.12
CA ARG A 8 -6.75 -7.60 -2.37
C ARG A 8 -6.73 -7.97 -3.86
N ARG A 9 -7.25 -7.08 -4.70
CA ARG A 9 -7.26 -7.29 -6.15
C ARG A 9 -5.85 -7.38 -6.73
N TYR A 10 -4.92 -6.59 -6.22
CA TYR A 10 -3.51 -6.64 -6.62
C TYR A 10 -2.87 -7.99 -6.30
N LEU A 11 -3.16 -8.54 -5.12
CA LEU A 11 -2.70 -9.86 -4.67
C LEU A 11 -3.53 -11.04 -5.22
N ARG A 12 -4.60 -10.77 -5.97
CA ARG A 12 -5.54 -11.78 -6.48
C ARG A 12 -6.14 -12.65 -5.36
N ILE A 13 -6.39 -12.03 -4.21
CA ILE A 13 -7.06 -12.67 -3.07
C ILE A 13 -8.58 -12.54 -3.27
N ASP A 14 -9.26 -13.67 -3.22
CA ASP A 14 -10.71 -13.74 -3.18
C ASP A 14 -11.20 -13.72 -1.73
N GLY A 15 -12.33 -13.08 -1.46
CA GLY A 15 -12.88 -12.98 -0.10
C GLY A 15 -12.22 -11.91 0.78
N GLY A 16 -12.36 -12.04 2.10
CA GLY A 16 -11.91 -11.06 3.10
C GLY A 16 -11.25 -11.70 4.32
N GLU A 17 -10.85 -12.97 4.24
CA GLU A 17 -10.23 -13.70 5.35
C GLU A 17 -8.92 -13.04 5.80
N ASP A 18 -8.18 -12.44 4.87
CA ASP A 18 -6.91 -11.77 5.13
C ASP A 18 -7.05 -10.26 5.39
N ASP A 19 -8.27 -9.71 5.42
CA ASP A 19 -8.50 -8.25 5.48
C ASP A 19 -7.81 -7.61 6.70
N ASP A 20 -7.81 -8.29 7.85
CA ASP A 20 -7.13 -7.81 9.06
C ASP A 20 -5.60 -7.76 8.87
N VAL A 21 -5.02 -8.80 8.28
CA VAL A 21 -3.56 -8.84 8.07
C VAL A 21 -3.15 -7.85 6.99
N LEU A 22 -3.95 -7.71 5.93
CA LEU A 22 -3.72 -6.71 4.89
C LEU A 22 -3.84 -5.29 5.45
N ALA A 23 -4.79 -5.02 6.35
CA ALA A 23 -4.90 -3.74 7.02
C ALA A 23 -3.66 -3.42 7.86
N LEU A 24 -3.12 -4.39 8.60
CA LEU A 24 -1.87 -4.24 9.35
C LEU A 24 -0.68 -3.93 8.42
N LEU A 25 -0.53 -4.67 7.32
CA LEU A 25 0.55 -4.44 6.36
C LEU A 25 0.43 -3.10 5.63
N ILE A 26 -0.79 -2.65 5.33
CA ILE A 26 -1.04 -1.32 4.77
C ILE A 26 -0.59 -0.24 5.77
N ASN A 27 -0.93 -0.38 7.05
CA ASN A 27 -0.52 0.59 8.06
C ASN A 27 1.00 0.60 8.28
N ASP A 28 1.64 -0.57 8.27
CA ASP A 28 3.10 -0.69 8.31
C ASP A 28 3.76 -0.01 7.11
N ALA A 29 3.23 -0.23 5.89
CA ALA A 29 3.71 0.43 4.68
C ALA A 29 3.60 1.96 4.76
N LYS A 30 2.48 2.47 5.30
CA LYS A 30 2.30 3.90 5.52
C LYS A 30 3.33 4.46 6.49
N GLY A 31 3.61 3.74 7.58
CA GLY A 31 4.67 4.10 8.53
C GLY A 31 6.04 4.13 7.88
N TYR A 32 6.40 3.08 7.14
CA TYR A 32 7.67 2.98 6.42
C TYR A 32 7.88 4.12 5.42
N LEU A 33 6.84 4.47 4.65
CA LEU A 33 6.88 5.59 3.71
C LEU A 33 7.02 6.93 4.44
N ALA A 34 6.29 7.13 5.55
CA ALA A 34 6.38 8.34 6.35
C ALA A 34 7.78 8.54 6.95
N ASP A 35 8.41 7.48 7.46
CA ASP A 35 9.79 7.51 7.97
C ASP A 35 10.80 7.86 6.87
N ALA A 36 10.51 7.50 5.62
CA ALA A 36 11.28 7.89 4.44
C ALA A 36 10.96 9.31 3.92
N GLY A 37 10.08 10.05 4.60
CA GLY A 37 9.64 11.41 4.23
C GLY A 37 8.54 11.45 3.17
N VAL A 38 7.93 10.32 2.82
CA VAL A 38 6.83 10.22 1.86
C VAL A 38 5.50 10.19 2.61
N LEU A 39 4.81 11.33 2.65
CA LEU A 39 3.61 11.51 3.46
C LEU A 39 2.32 11.17 2.72
N GLU A 40 1.36 10.59 3.41
CA GLU A 40 -0.02 10.52 2.92
C GLU A 40 -0.62 11.95 2.90
N ILE A 41 -1.21 12.33 1.77
CA ILE A 41 -1.84 13.65 1.62
C ILE A 41 -3.33 13.48 1.30
N ALA A 42 -4.12 14.51 1.64
CA ALA A 42 -5.55 14.49 1.35
C ALA A 42 -5.83 14.56 -0.16
N GLU A 43 -6.94 13.96 -0.59
CA GLU A 43 -7.42 14.14 -1.96
C GLU A 43 -7.75 15.62 -2.21
N PRO A 44 -7.42 16.14 -3.40
CA PRO A 44 -7.58 17.54 -3.70
C PRO A 44 -9.03 17.86 -4.08
N ASP A 45 -9.50 19.05 -3.70
CA ASP A 45 -10.71 19.62 -4.28
C ASP A 45 -10.41 20.09 -5.71
N SER A 46 -10.93 19.36 -6.71
CA SER A 46 -10.74 19.68 -8.12
C SER A 46 -11.53 20.87 -8.62
N SER A 47 -12.46 21.41 -7.83
CA SER A 47 -13.24 22.59 -8.21
C SER A 47 -12.46 23.89 -8.04
N GLN A 48 -11.43 23.92 -7.18
CA GLN A 48 -10.66 25.14 -6.91
C GLN A 48 -9.44 25.31 -7.81
N ASP A 49 -8.70 24.23 -8.06
CA ASP A 49 -7.47 24.25 -8.86
C ASP A 49 -7.28 22.90 -9.57
N PRO A 50 -7.65 22.79 -10.85
CA PRO A 50 -7.63 21.53 -11.59
C PRO A 50 -6.20 21.02 -11.84
N GLU A 51 -5.22 21.92 -12.07
CA GLU A 51 -3.83 21.54 -12.34
C GLU A 51 -3.15 21.00 -11.08
N ARG A 52 -3.36 21.67 -9.94
CA ARG A 52 -2.91 21.17 -8.63
C ARG A 52 -3.59 19.85 -8.27
N ALA A 53 -4.87 19.71 -8.57
CA ALA A 53 -5.60 18.47 -8.32
C ALA A 53 -5.06 17.30 -9.13
N GLU A 54 -4.72 17.49 -10.40
CA GLU A 54 -4.10 16.43 -11.22
C GLU A 54 -2.75 16.00 -10.64
N ARG A 55 -1.90 16.96 -10.26
CA ARG A 55 -0.59 16.66 -9.66
C ARG A 55 -0.71 15.84 -8.37
N ILE A 56 -1.64 16.21 -7.49
CA ILE A 56 -1.89 15.49 -6.23
C ILE A 56 -2.44 14.08 -6.51
N ARG A 57 -3.35 13.92 -7.49
CA ARG A 57 -3.85 12.59 -7.89
C ARG A 57 -2.71 11.68 -8.37
N ARG A 58 -1.82 12.19 -9.23
CA ARG A 58 -0.65 11.44 -9.72
C ARG A 58 0.27 11.00 -8.58
N TYR A 59 0.48 11.87 -7.59
CA TYR A 59 1.21 11.52 -6.38
C TYR A 59 0.51 10.41 -5.59
N LEU A 60 -0.79 10.55 -5.34
CA LEU A 60 -1.58 9.57 -4.59
C LEU A 60 -1.63 8.20 -5.27
N ASP A 61 -1.68 8.17 -6.60
CA ASP A 61 -1.64 6.92 -7.36
C ASP A 61 -0.28 6.22 -7.19
N SER A 62 0.82 6.98 -7.24
CA SER A 62 2.17 6.46 -6.97
C SER A 62 2.33 5.98 -5.53
N TYR A 63 1.77 6.73 -4.58
CA TYR A 63 1.75 6.38 -3.16
C TYR A 63 0.99 5.07 -2.90
N LYS A 64 -0.22 4.93 -3.46
CA LYS A 64 -1.02 3.70 -3.38
C LYS A 64 -0.28 2.51 -4.01
N LEU A 65 0.37 2.71 -5.16
CA LEU A 65 1.17 1.66 -5.81
C LEU A 65 2.36 1.23 -4.95
N ALA A 66 3.07 2.17 -4.34
CA ALA A 66 4.18 1.85 -3.43
C ALA A 66 3.71 1.01 -2.24
N ILE A 67 2.56 1.34 -1.65
CA ILE A 67 1.95 0.53 -0.59
C ILE A 67 1.63 -0.88 -1.12
N MET A 68 0.98 -1.01 -2.29
CA MET A 68 0.64 -2.32 -2.84
C MET A 68 1.88 -3.19 -3.08
N GLN A 69 2.97 -2.62 -3.60
CA GLN A 69 4.24 -3.33 -3.81
C GLN A 69 4.89 -3.75 -2.48
N TYR A 70 4.88 -2.87 -1.48
CA TYR A 70 5.39 -3.19 -0.14
C TYR A 70 4.60 -4.32 0.50
N VAL A 71 3.27 -4.23 0.47
CA VAL A 71 2.37 -5.24 1.03
C VAL A 71 2.59 -6.57 0.32
N ALA A 72 2.68 -6.61 -1.02
CA ALA A 72 2.97 -7.83 -1.77
C ALA A 72 4.30 -8.46 -1.35
N ALA A 73 5.37 -7.66 -1.27
CA ALA A 73 6.67 -8.14 -0.83
C ALA A 73 6.64 -8.76 0.59
N LYS A 74 5.86 -8.20 1.52
CA LYS A 74 5.72 -8.76 2.88
C LYS A 74 4.76 -9.94 2.95
N TYR A 75 3.67 -9.89 2.19
CA TYR A 75 2.61 -10.88 2.18
C TYR A 75 3.07 -12.20 1.54
N GLU A 76 3.72 -12.12 0.38
CA GLU A 76 4.15 -13.30 -0.39
C GLU A 76 5.40 -13.97 0.20
N ASN A 77 6.23 -13.23 0.93
CA ASN A 77 7.49 -13.74 1.51
C ASN A 77 7.40 -14.06 3.01
N ARG A 78 6.21 -14.32 3.55
CA ARG A 78 6.01 -14.65 4.99
C ARG A 78 6.85 -15.83 5.49
N GLU A 79 7.16 -16.78 4.62
CA GLU A 79 7.85 -18.04 4.93
C GLU A 79 9.39 -17.97 4.77
N ALA A 80 9.97 -16.83 4.35
CA ALA A 80 11.38 -16.75 3.95
C ALA A 80 12.42 -16.94 5.07
N ILE A 81 12.00 -17.21 6.31
CA ILE A 81 12.87 -17.57 7.44
C ILE A 81 12.99 -19.11 7.57
N GLY A 82 13.07 -19.81 6.44
CA GLY A 82 13.26 -21.27 6.36
C GLY A 82 14.59 -21.69 5.74
N GLY A 83 15.52 -20.75 5.54
CA GLY A 83 16.87 -21.02 5.05
C GLY A 83 17.70 -21.74 6.11
N ARG A 84 17.54 -23.06 6.18
CA ARG A 84 18.44 -24.09 6.72
C ARG A 84 19.72 -23.51 7.36
N LEU A 85 19.71 -23.34 8.69
CA LEU A 85 20.93 -23.34 9.47
C LEU A 85 21.48 -24.77 9.40
N GLU A 86 22.26 -25.07 8.36
CA GLU A 86 23.14 -26.23 8.36
C GLU A 86 24.27 -25.91 9.35
N VAL A 87 24.09 -26.37 10.60
CA VAL A 87 25.13 -26.51 11.61
C VAL A 87 25.89 -27.81 11.42
#